data_AF-A0A7V3K586-F1
#
_entry.id   AF-A0A7V3K586-F1
#
_cell.length_a   1.000
_cell.length_b   1.000
_cell.length_c   1.000
_cell.angle_alpha   90.00
_cell.angle_beta   90.00
_cell.angle_gamma   90.00
#
_symmetry.space_group_name_H-M   'P 1'
#
loop_
_entity.id
_entity.type
_entity.pdbx_description
1 polymer ?
#
loop_
_entity_poly.entity_id
_entity_poly.type
_entity_poly.pdbx_seq_one_letter_code
_entity_poly.pdbx_strand_id
1 'polypeptide(L)'
;KCSRLILGGTPQTVSQFQEFLPKALQAKVVGTLSLDILASEVEVRDRTLDLIQEVDRAREAQLVEQMVTTAAKGGPAVLGLADTLMALQEQRVHILLVAEGYTQAGYRCRQCAYVGADYTPSCPICGGPMEEVEDAVDTAIRRAIDLGVEVEVVHENPALEQAGHIGALLRY
;
A
#
# COMPACT_ATOMS: atom_id res chain seq x y z
N LYS A 1 -2.40 -7.63 18.86
CA LYS A 1 -3.33 -6.49 19.06
C LYS A 1 -4.34 -6.52 17.93
N CYS A 2 -5.65 -6.56 18.20
CA CYS A 2 -6.66 -6.43 17.13
C CYS A 2 -6.78 -4.96 16.68
N SER A 3 -6.44 -4.71 15.41
CA SER A 3 -6.55 -3.40 14.75
C SER A 3 -7.93 -3.20 14.11
N ARG A 4 -8.62 -4.28 13.70
CA ARG A 4 -9.90 -4.25 13.00
C ARG A 4 -10.85 -5.32 13.55
N LEU A 5 -12.15 -5.08 13.43
CA LEU A 5 -13.24 -5.94 13.90
C LEU A 5 -14.29 -6.10 12.79
N ILE A 6 -14.83 -7.31 12.66
CA ILE A 6 -16.00 -7.60 11.83
C ILE A 6 -17.09 -8.14 12.76
N LEU A 7 -18.33 -7.67 12.59
CA LEU A 7 -19.46 -8.12 13.38
C LEU A 7 -20.35 -9.05 12.56
N GLY A 8 -20.58 -10.26 13.04
CA GLY A 8 -21.46 -11.24 12.40
C GLY A 8 -22.78 -11.40 13.17
N GLY A 9 -23.90 -11.43 12.45
CA GLY A 9 -25.23 -11.68 13.03
C GLY A 9 -26.33 -11.06 12.18
N THR A 10 -27.58 -11.13 12.64
CA THR A 10 -28.68 -10.46 11.93
C THR A 10 -28.49 -8.93 11.95
N PRO A 11 -29.00 -8.19 10.94
CA PRO A 11 -28.85 -6.73 10.89
C PRO A 11 -29.34 -6.01 12.16
N GLN A 12 -30.41 -6.51 12.79
CA GLN A 12 -30.92 -5.94 14.04
C GLN A 12 -29.97 -6.21 15.22
N THR A 13 -29.48 -7.44 15.37
CA THR A 13 -28.59 -7.81 16.47
C THR A 13 -27.24 -7.10 16.36
N VAL A 14 -26.67 -6.99 15.16
CA VAL A 14 -25.39 -6.31 14.95
C VAL A 14 -25.50 -4.82 15.26
N SER A 15 -26.56 -4.15 14.78
CA SER A 15 -26.78 -2.72 15.06
C SER A 15 -26.90 -2.45 16.56
N GLN A 16 -27.70 -3.24 17.28
CA GLN A 16 -27.84 -3.10 18.73
C GLN A 16 -26.54 -3.38 19.46
N PHE A 17 -25.83 -4.45 19.10
CA PHE A 17 -24.56 -4.81 19.73
C PHE A 17 -23.48 -3.74 19.53
N GLN A 18 -23.46 -3.11 18.35
CA GLN A 18 -22.52 -2.04 18.04
C GLN A 18 -22.72 -0.82 18.97
N GLU A 19 -23.96 -0.48 19.33
CA GLU A 19 -24.26 0.60 20.28
C GLU A 19 -23.71 0.32 21.69
N PHE A 20 -23.64 -0.95 22.10
CA PHE A 20 -23.07 -1.36 23.40
C PHE A 20 -21.54 -1.41 23.43
N LEU A 21 -20.87 -1.43 22.26
CA LEU A 21 -19.41 -1.43 22.21
C LEU A 21 -18.84 -0.09 22.69
N PRO A 22 -17.73 -0.08 23.45
CA PRO A 22 -16.99 1.15 23.71
C PRO A 22 -16.62 1.85 22.40
N LYS A 23 -16.65 3.19 22.37
CA LYS A 23 -16.34 4.00 21.16
C LYS A 23 -15.01 3.61 20.49
N ALA A 24 -14.01 3.22 21.28
CA ALA A 24 -12.71 2.78 20.78
C ALA A 24 -12.76 1.46 19.97
N LEU A 25 -13.75 0.60 20.21
CA LEU A 25 -13.98 -0.63 19.44
C LEU A 25 -14.94 -0.38 18.27
N GLN A 26 -15.94 0.49 18.45
CA GLN A 26 -16.82 0.91 17.34
C GLN A 26 -16.00 1.48 16.17
N ALA A 27 -15.00 2.33 16.47
CA ALA A 27 -14.10 2.90 15.46
C ALA A 27 -13.22 1.87 14.73
N LYS A 28 -13.14 0.63 15.22
CA LYS A 28 -12.39 -0.47 14.61
C LYS A 28 -13.27 -1.42 13.81
N VAL A 29 -14.60 -1.24 13.83
CA VAL A 29 -15.51 -2.07 13.04
C VAL A 29 -15.35 -1.68 11.58
N VAL A 30 -14.83 -2.59 10.76
CA VAL A 30 -14.58 -2.36 9.34
C VAL A 30 -15.67 -2.93 8.44
N GLY A 31 -16.58 -3.73 8.99
CA GLY A 31 -17.71 -4.27 8.26
C GLY A 31 -18.60 -5.15 9.12
N THR A 32 -19.74 -5.52 8.55
CA THR A 32 -20.74 -6.38 9.18
C THR A 32 -21.16 -7.49 8.22
N LEU A 33 -21.44 -8.68 8.76
CA LEU A 33 -21.84 -9.85 8.00
C LEU A 33 -23.18 -10.36 8.51
N SER A 34 -24.15 -10.46 7.61
CA SER A 34 -25.39 -11.17 7.90
C SER A 34 -25.17 -12.67 7.73
N LEU A 35 -24.91 -13.39 8.82
CA LEU A 35 -24.71 -14.85 8.81
C LEU A 35 -25.95 -15.56 9.38
N ASP A 36 -26.32 -16.68 8.76
CA ASP A 36 -27.32 -17.59 9.34
C ASP A 36 -26.72 -18.26 10.59
N ILE A 37 -27.55 -18.52 11.61
CA ILE A 37 -27.17 -19.29 12.79
C ILE A 37 -26.74 -20.72 12.42
N LEU A 38 -27.27 -21.26 11.32
CA LEU A 38 -26.93 -22.58 10.80
C LEU A 38 -25.76 -22.58 9.80
N ALA A 39 -25.15 -21.41 9.55
CA ALA A 39 -24.02 -21.32 8.63
C ALA A 39 -22.86 -22.20 9.10
N SER A 40 -22.28 -22.95 8.17
CA SER A 40 -21.12 -23.80 8.47
C SER A 40 -19.87 -22.97 8.75
N GLU A 41 -18.88 -23.53 9.44
CA GLU A 41 -17.59 -22.85 9.67
C GLU A 41 -16.92 -22.42 8.35
N VAL A 42 -17.05 -23.23 7.30
CA VAL A 42 -16.54 -22.94 5.95
C VAL A 42 -17.25 -21.74 5.35
N GLU A 43 -18.58 -21.70 5.43
CA GLU A 43 -19.38 -20.58 4.93
C GLU A 43 -19.06 -19.27 5.67
N VAL A 44 -18.94 -19.33 7.01
CA VAL A 44 -18.56 -18.17 7.82
C VAL A 44 -17.17 -17.68 7.44
N ARG A 45 -16.21 -18.59 7.28
CA ARG A 45 -14.84 -18.26 6.85
C ARG A 45 -14.84 -17.58 5.48
N ASP A 46 -15.45 -18.19 4.48
CA ASP A 46 -15.38 -17.71 3.10
C ASP A 46 -16.02 -16.33 2.98
N ARG A 47 -17.21 -16.14 3.57
CA ARG A 47 -17.87 -14.82 3.61
C ARG A 47 -17.09 -13.76 4.37
N THR A 48 -16.34 -14.17 5.39
CA THR A 48 -15.47 -13.24 6.13
C THR A 48 -14.26 -12.84 5.29
N LEU A 49 -13.68 -13.78 4.54
CA LEU A 49 -12.56 -13.50 3.63
C LEU A 49 -12.99 -12.56 2.51
N ASP A 50 -14.17 -12.78 1.91
CA ASP A 50 -14.71 -11.91 0.87
C ASP A 50 -14.85 -10.46 1.37
N LEU A 51 -15.43 -10.26 2.56
CA LEU A 51 -15.57 -8.93 3.16
C LEU A 51 -14.20 -8.28 3.47
N ILE A 52 -13.23 -9.06 3.95
CA ILE A 52 -11.88 -8.54 4.20
C ILE A 52 -11.27 -8.02 2.90
N GLN A 53 -11.37 -8.80 1.82
CA GLN A 53 -10.86 -8.41 0.51
C GLN A 53 -11.56 -7.16 -0.04
N GLU A 54 -12.87 -7.05 0.12
CA GLU A 54 -13.62 -5.85 -0.29
C GLU A 54 -13.16 -4.60 0.47
N VAL A 55 -12.99 -4.71 1.79
CA VAL A 55 -12.52 -3.62 2.66
C VAL A 55 -11.09 -3.20 2.29
N ASP A 56 -10.20 -4.16 2.05
CA ASP A 56 -8.81 -3.89 1.69
C ASP A 56 -8.73 -3.23 0.30
N ARG A 57 -9.45 -3.75 -0.70
CA ARG A 57 -9.54 -3.13 -2.05
C ARG A 57 -10.06 -1.69 -1.99
N ALA A 58 -11.08 -1.42 -1.17
CA ALA A 58 -11.60 -0.07 -1.00
C ALA A 58 -10.56 0.88 -0.37
N ARG A 59 -9.80 0.41 0.63
CA ARG A 59 -8.72 1.18 1.26
C ARG A 59 -7.58 1.45 0.28
N GLU A 60 -7.14 0.43 -0.45
CA GLU A 60 -6.11 0.54 -1.48
C GLU A 60 -6.51 1.59 -2.53
N ALA A 61 -7.74 1.52 -3.03
CA ALA A 61 -8.27 2.48 -4.00
C ALA A 61 -8.28 3.92 -3.46
N GLN A 62 -8.67 4.12 -2.20
CA GLN A 62 -8.64 5.44 -1.56
C GLN A 62 -7.21 5.99 -1.43
N LEU A 63 -6.23 5.15 -1.08
CA LEU A 63 -4.83 5.57 -0.99
C LEU A 63 -4.27 5.95 -2.35
N VAL A 64 -4.59 5.17 -3.40
CA VAL A 64 -4.19 5.50 -4.79
C VAL A 64 -4.82 6.82 -5.23
N GLU A 65 -6.14 7.00 -5.03
CA GLU A 65 -6.83 8.23 -5.39
C GLU A 65 -6.24 9.45 -4.67
N GLN A 66 -5.94 9.32 -3.37
CA GLN A 66 -5.29 10.34 -2.58
C GLN A 66 -3.91 10.69 -3.17
N MET A 67 -3.09 9.68 -3.48
CA MET A 67 -1.76 9.86 -4.05
C MET A 67 -1.82 10.59 -5.40
N VAL A 68 -2.63 10.09 -6.35
CA VAL A 68 -2.77 10.69 -7.68
C VAL A 68 -3.29 12.12 -7.59
N THR A 69 -4.32 12.37 -6.78
CA THR A 69 -4.89 13.71 -6.58
C THR A 69 -3.88 14.67 -5.96
N THR A 70 -3.07 14.19 -5.01
CA THR A 70 -2.06 15.00 -4.33
C THR A 70 -0.93 15.36 -5.30
N ALA A 71 -0.45 14.39 -6.09
CA ALA A 71 0.58 14.61 -7.09
C ALA A 71 0.10 15.59 -8.18
N ALA A 72 -1.13 15.43 -8.67
CA ALA A 72 -1.73 16.32 -9.68
C ALA A 72 -1.85 17.78 -9.19
N LYS A 73 -1.96 18.00 -7.88
CA LYS A 73 -1.99 19.33 -7.25
C LYS A 73 -0.59 19.89 -6.94
N GLY A 74 0.48 19.17 -7.28
CA GLY A 74 1.85 19.52 -6.90
C GLY A 74 2.12 19.41 -5.40
N GLY A 75 1.32 18.60 -4.70
CA GLY A 75 1.46 18.35 -3.27
C GLY A 75 2.51 17.28 -2.94
N PRO A 76 2.58 16.84 -1.67
CA PRO A 76 3.55 15.86 -1.19
C PRO A 76 3.21 14.43 -1.64
N ALA A 77 3.31 14.14 -2.95
CA ALA A 77 3.17 12.82 -3.54
C ALA A 77 3.98 12.70 -4.84
N VAL A 78 4.47 11.50 -5.13
CA VAL A 78 5.24 11.18 -6.35
C VAL A 78 4.66 9.95 -7.03
N LEU A 79 4.79 9.89 -8.35
CA LEU A 79 4.28 8.80 -9.21
C LEU A 79 5.42 8.25 -10.06
N GLY A 80 5.39 6.95 -10.36
CA GLY A 80 6.41 6.27 -11.15
C GLY A 80 7.67 5.90 -10.35
N LEU A 81 8.45 4.96 -10.90
CA LEU A 81 9.59 4.36 -10.20
C LEU A 81 10.71 5.36 -9.90
N ALA A 82 11.10 6.18 -10.87
CA ALA A 82 12.22 7.11 -10.73
C ALA A 82 12.03 8.11 -9.58
N ASP A 83 10.88 8.78 -9.55
CA ASP A 83 10.57 9.78 -8.51
C ASP A 83 10.36 9.11 -7.14
N THR A 84 9.78 7.90 -7.12
CA THR A 84 9.61 7.12 -5.89
C THR A 84 10.95 6.72 -5.28
N LEU A 85 11.89 6.23 -6.09
CA LEU A 85 13.24 5.88 -5.64
C LEU A 85 13.98 7.10 -5.08
N MET A 86 13.82 8.26 -5.72
CA MET A 86 14.39 9.52 -5.23
C MET A 86 13.79 9.93 -3.88
N ALA A 87 12.46 9.89 -3.75
CA ALA A 87 11.78 10.22 -2.51
C ALA A 87 12.14 9.26 -1.35
N LEU A 88 12.36 7.96 -1.65
CA LEU A 88 12.87 6.98 -0.68
C LEU A 88 14.28 7.33 -0.23
N GLN A 89 15.16 7.74 -1.14
CA GLN A 89 16.51 8.16 -0.81
C GLN A 89 16.52 9.40 0.09
N GLU A 90 15.60 10.33 -0.15
CA GLU A 90 15.40 11.53 0.67
C GLU A 90 14.69 11.25 2.01
N GLN A 91 14.25 10.00 2.26
CA GLN A 91 13.48 9.58 3.45
C GLN A 91 12.19 10.38 3.67
N ARG A 92 11.60 10.87 2.58
CA ARG A 92 10.37 11.67 2.59
C ARG A 92 9.11 10.83 2.50
N VAL A 93 9.24 9.57 2.11
CA VAL A 93 8.08 8.67 1.94
C VAL A 93 7.40 8.42 3.28
N HIS A 94 6.08 8.62 3.29
CA HIS A 94 5.19 8.22 4.35
C HIS A 94 4.60 6.82 4.08
N ILE A 95 4.02 6.64 2.89
CA ILE A 95 3.42 5.38 2.44
C ILE A 95 3.91 5.12 1.01
N LEU A 96 4.47 3.95 0.78
CA LEU A 96 4.84 3.44 -0.54
C LEU A 96 3.68 2.61 -1.09
N LEU A 97 3.22 2.91 -2.31
CA LEU A 97 2.18 2.16 -3.00
C LEU A 97 2.80 1.44 -4.21
N VAL A 98 2.59 0.14 -4.32
CA VAL A 98 3.12 -0.67 -5.43
C VAL A 98 2.01 -1.56 -5.97
N ALA A 99 1.83 -1.60 -7.28
CA ALA A 99 0.89 -2.52 -7.91
C ALA A 99 1.35 -3.98 -7.71
N GLU A 100 0.43 -4.86 -7.38
CA GLU A 100 0.72 -6.30 -7.23
C GLU A 100 1.36 -6.86 -8.51
N GLY A 101 2.45 -7.60 -8.35
CA GLY A 101 3.17 -8.24 -9.46
C GLY A 101 3.96 -7.28 -10.35
N TYR A 102 4.05 -5.99 -10.01
CA TYR A 102 4.86 -5.05 -10.76
C TYR A 102 6.35 -5.27 -10.49
N THR A 103 7.10 -5.57 -11.55
CA THR A 103 8.55 -5.70 -11.54
C THR A 103 9.12 -4.84 -12.65
N GLN A 104 10.18 -4.10 -12.33
CA GLN A 104 10.95 -3.33 -13.29
C GLN A 104 12.43 -3.43 -12.96
N ALA A 105 13.24 -3.72 -13.97
CA ALA A 105 14.69 -3.63 -13.86
C ALA A 105 15.12 -2.18 -13.61
N GLY A 106 16.31 -2.00 -13.04
CA GLY A 106 16.88 -0.68 -12.83
C GLY A 106 18.37 -0.79 -12.53
N TYR A 107 18.91 0.25 -11.91
CA TYR A 107 20.35 0.36 -11.70
C TYR A 107 20.66 0.76 -10.28
N ARG A 108 21.57 0.03 -9.63
CA ARG A 108 21.99 0.29 -8.26
C ARG A 108 23.45 0.73 -8.22
N CYS A 109 23.75 1.72 -7.39
CA CYS A 109 25.12 2.09 -7.09
C CYS A 109 25.75 1.10 -6.11
N ARG A 110 26.93 0.58 -6.43
CA ARG A 110 27.68 -0.36 -5.57
C ARG A 110 28.27 0.29 -4.31
N GLN A 111 28.29 1.62 -4.21
CA GLN A 111 28.92 2.34 -3.12
C GLN A 111 27.94 2.95 -2.11
N CYS A 112 26.87 3.61 -2.58
CA CYS A 112 25.91 4.30 -1.71
C CYS A 112 24.50 3.70 -1.71
N ALA A 113 24.31 2.57 -2.40
CA ALA A 113 23.02 1.88 -2.54
C ALA A 113 21.90 2.72 -3.19
N TYR A 114 22.23 3.85 -3.84
CA TYR A 114 21.28 4.60 -4.68
C TYR A 114 20.72 3.68 -5.77
N VAL A 115 19.42 3.76 -6.03
CA VAL A 115 18.75 3.03 -7.12
C VAL A 115 18.13 4.05 -8.06
N GLY A 116 18.34 3.88 -9.36
CA GLY A 116 17.71 4.66 -10.42
C GLY A 116 16.93 3.74 -11.36
N ALA A 117 15.85 4.27 -11.94
CA ALA A 117 15.08 3.56 -12.96
C ALA A 117 15.83 3.50 -14.31
N ASP A 118 16.57 4.56 -14.65
CA ASP A 118 17.31 4.69 -15.89
C ASP A 118 18.82 4.46 -15.72
N TYR A 119 19.46 3.99 -16.81
CA TYR A 119 20.90 3.78 -16.82
C TYR A 119 21.65 5.10 -16.73
N THR A 120 22.60 5.16 -15.80
CA THR A 120 23.59 6.24 -15.74
C THR A 120 24.99 5.62 -15.58
N PRO A 121 26.02 6.12 -16.29
CA PRO A 121 27.36 5.56 -16.22
C PRO A 121 28.02 5.77 -14.85
N SER A 122 27.60 6.80 -14.11
CA SER A 122 28.08 7.12 -12.77
C SER A 122 26.91 7.56 -11.90
N CYS A 123 26.90 7.11 -10.63
CA CYS A 123 25.88 7.46 -9.67
C CYS A 123 25.78 8.99 -9.48
N PRO A 124 24.59 9.59 -9.59
CA PRO A 124 24.41 11.04 -9.42
C PRO A 124 24.67 11.52 -7.98
N ILE A 125 24.67 10.61 -7.00
CA ILE A 125 24.85 10.93 -5.59
C ILE A 125 26.32 10.89 -5.15
N CYS A 126 27.08 9.89 -5.59
CA CYS A 126 28.45 9.66 -5.11
C CYS A 126 29.50 9.48 -6.21
N GLY A 127 29.10 9.45 -7.48
CA GLY A 127 30.00 9.18 -8.62
C GLY A 127 30.42 7.72 -8.77
N GLY A 128 29.98 6.82 -7.89
CA GLY A 128 30.30 5.40 -7.93
C GLY A 128 29.73 4.65 -9.15
N PRO A 129 30.24 3.45 -9.43
CA PRO A 129 29.76 2.62 -10.54
C PRO A 129 28.32 2.15 -10.28
N MET A 130 27.52 2.17 -11.34
CA MET A 130 26.16 1.64 -11.37
C MET A 130 26.19 0.21 -11.93
N GLU A 131 25.44 -0.70 -11.33
CA GLU A 131 25.20 -2.06 -11.81
C GLU A 131 23.71 -2.25 -12.09
N GLU A 132 23.38 -3.02 -13.11
CA GLU A 132 21.99 -3.39 -13.38
C GLU A 132 21.46 -4.33 -12.28
N VAL A 133 20.20 -4.15 -11.92
CA VAL A 133 19.45 -5.02 -11.02
C VAL A 133 18.17 -5.46 -11.73
N GLU A 134 17.87 -6.76 -11.65
CA GLU A 134 16.70 -7.35 -12.30
C GLU A 134 15.38 -6.80 -11.73
N ASP A 135 15.37 -6.47 -10.44
CA ASP A 135 14.20 -5.93 -9.76
C ASP A 135 14.55 -4.73 -8.86
N ALA A 136 14.40 -3.54 -9.44
CA ALA A 136 14.53 -2.28 -8.71
C ALA A 136 13.31 -2.02 -7.80
N VAL A 137 12.15 -2.61 -8.10
CA VAL A 137 10.93 -2.47 -7.31
C VAL A 137 11.07 -3.23 -5.98
N ASP A 138 11.53 -4.48 -6.00
CA ASP A 138 11.86 -5.24 -4.79
C ASP A 138 12.93 -4.52 -3.96
N THR A 139 13.92 -3.91 -4.62
CA THR A 139 14.91 -3.09 -3.91
C THR A 139 14.27 -1.88 -3.22
N ALA A 140 13.33 -1.19 -3.87
CA ALA A 140 12.58 -0.08 -3.29
C ALA A 140 11.73 -0.52 -2.08
N ILE A 141 11.04 -1.66 -2.19
CA ILE A 141 10.23 -2.25 -1.12
C ILE A 141 11.09 -2.58 0.09
N ARG A 142 12.20 -3.29 -0.10
CA ARG A 142 13.14 -3.63 0.98
C ARG A 142 13.66 -2.38 1.67
N ARG A 143 14.01 -1.35 0.88
CA ARG A 143 14.48 -0.08 1.42
C ARG A 143 13.40 0.63 2.23
N ALA A 144 12.15 0.62 1.78
CA ALA A 144 11.03 1.18 2.53
C ALA A 144 10.85 0.47 3.87
N ILE A 145 10.90 -0.87 3.88
CA ILE A 145 10.83 -1.69 5.10
C ILE A 145 11.96 -1.33 6.06
N ASP A 146 13.21 -1.24 5.57
CA ASP A 146 14.38 -0.87 6.38
C ASP A 146 14.25 0.52 7.01
N LEU A 147 13.55 1.44 6.32
CA LEU A 147 13.28 2.81 6.78
C LEU A 147 12.02 2.91 7.67
N GLY A 148 11.33 1.80 7.92
CA GLY A 148 10.07 1.78 8.68
C GLY A 148 8.92 2.50 7.97
N VAL A 149 8.97 2.58 6.64
CA VAL A 149 7.91 3.14 5.79
C VAL A 149 6.79 2.10 5.64
N GLU A 150 5.53 2.56 5.67
CA GLU A 150 4.38 1.70 5.38
C GLU A 150 4.38 1.36 3.88
N VAL A 151 4.33 0.07 3.55
CA VAL A 151 4.25 -0.42 2.17
C VAL A 151 2.88 -1.04 1.97
N GLU A 152 2.14 -0.52 0.99
CA GLU A 152 0.83 -1.01 0.59
C GLU A 152 0.92 -1.59 -0.83
N VAL A 153 0.64 -2.89 -0.93
CA VAL A 153 0.56 -3.59 -2.22
C VAL A 153 -0.89 -3.49 -2.70
N VAL A 154 -1.07 -2.91 -3.88
CA VAL A 154 -2.38 -2.58 -4.43
C VAL A 154 -2.78 -3.60 -5.48
N HIS A 155 -3.93 -4.23 -5.27
CA HIS A 155 -4.48 -5.23 -6.16
C HIS A 155 -5.35 -4.56 -7.24
N GLU A 156 -5.12 -4.91 -8.51
CA GLU A 156 -5.98 -4.55 -9.67
C GLU A 156 -6.51 -3.09 -9.67
N ASN A 157 -5.61 -2.10 -9.75
CA ASN A 157 -6.01 -0.69 -9.74
C ASN A 157 -5.54 0.08 -11.00
N PRO A 158 -6.45 0.38 -11.95
CA PRO A 158 -6.11 1.07 -13.21
C PRO A 158 -5.51 2.46 -13.03
N ALA A 159 -5.85 3.17 -11.95
CA ALA A 159 -5.32 4.50 -11.69
C ALA A 159 -3.83 4.43 -11.28
N LEU A 160 -3.45 3.41 -10.51
CA LEU A 160 -2.05 3.16 -10.16
C LEU A 160 -1.24 2.72 -11.38
N GLU A 161 -1.80 1.85 -12.22
CA GLU A 161 -1.15 1.42 -13.47
C GLU A 161 -0.86 2.62 -14.39
N GLN A 162 -1.85 3.50 -14.60
CA GLN A 162 -1.69 4.73 -15.37
C GLN A 162 -0.69 5.71 -14.75
N ALA A 163 -0.54 5.68 -13.42
CA ALA A 163 0.44 6.45 -12.68
C ALA A 163 1.85 5.83 -12.68
N GLY A 164 2.09 4.75 -13.44
CA GLY A 164 3.39 4.10 -13.55
C GLY A 164 3.60 2.94 -12.57
N HIS A 165 2.52 2.31 -12.09
CA HIS A 165 2.48 1.09 -11.26
C HIS A 165 3.11 1.18 -9.86
N ILE A 166 3.79 2.28 -9.54
CA ILE A 166 4.40 2.53 -8.23
C ILE A 166 4.33 4.03 -7.94
N GLY A 167 4.21 4.39 -6.66
CA GLY A 167 4.20 5.77 -6.22
C GLY A 167 4.33 5.88 -4.71
N ALA A 168 4.35 7.11 -4.21
CA ALA A 168 4.43 7.34 -2.78
C ALA A 168 3.68 8.59 -2.33
N LEU A 169 3.04 8.50 -1.17
CA LEU A 169 2.63 9.65 -0.37
C LEU A 169 3.82 10.10 0.48
N LEU A 170 4.09 11.40 0.52
CA LEU A 170 5.22 11.97 1.24
C LEU A 170 4.76 12.62 2.55
N ARG A 171 5.68 12.71 3.52
CA ARG A 171 5.47 13.41 4.79
C ARG A 171 5.40 14.92 4.62
N TYR A 172 6.13 15.46 3.64
CA TYR A 172 6.26 16.89 3.32
C TYR A 172 6.77 17.14 1.89
#